data_AF-A0A9D1E085-F1
#
_entry.id   AF-A0A9D1E085-F1
#
_cell.length_a   1.000
_cell.length_b   1.000
_cell.length_c   1.000
_cell.angle_alpha   90.00
_cell.angle_beta   90.00
_cell.angle_gamma   90.00
#
_symmetry.space_group_name_H-M   'P 1'
#
loop_
_entity.id
_entity.type
_entity.pdbx_description
1 polymer ?
#
loop_
_entity_poly.entity_id
_entity_poly.type
_entity_poly.pdbx_seq_one_letter_code
_entity_poly.pdbx_strand_id
1 'polypeptide(L)'
;MTGLMIRNLRHDIDAYLESVSDEKGGEKILELLSGDGSLSAAALAARIGITPKAVEKHLARLKAEGRLRRVGPDKGGHWMVNGNR
;
A
#
# COMPACT_ATOMS: atom_id res chain seq x y z
N MET A 1 8.98 -24.07 30.25
CA MET A 1 8.71 -24.21 28.79
C MET A 1 7.49 -23.37 28.38
N THR A 2 7.52 -22.04 28.55
CA THR A 2 6.34 -21.18 28.30
C THR A 2 6.69 -19.86 27.63
N GLY A 3 7.86 -19.27 27.93
CA GLY A 3 8.28 -18.00 27.31
C GLY A 3 8.59 -18.05 25.81
N LEU A 4 9.02 -19.20 25.27
CA LEU A 4 9.30 -19.33 23.84
C LEU A 4 8.01 -19.47 23.01
N MET A 5 7.04 -20.25 23.52
CA MET A 5 5.72 -20.41 22.89
C MET A 5 4.93 -19.11 22.86
N ILE A 6 4.96 -18.31 23.94
CA ILE A 6 4.27 -17.01 24.00
C ILE A 6 4.87 -16.00 23.01
N ARG A 7 6.20 -16.00 22.82
CA ARG A 7 6.88 -15.10 21.86
C ARG A 7 6.53 -15.42 20.41
N ASN A 8 6.48 -16.69 20.04
CA ASN A 8 6.09 -17.08 18.68
C ASN A 8 4.65 -16.64 18.39
N LEU A 9 3.71 -16.92 19.31
CA LEU A 9 2.32 -16.52 19.14
C LEU A 9 2.13 -15.00 18.99
N ARG A 10 2.89 -14.21 19.76
CA ARG A 10 2.88 -12.74 19.64
C ARG A 10 3.35 -12.30 18.25
N HIS A 11 4.45 -12.88 17.76
CA HIS A 11 4.99 -12.55 16.45
C HIS A 11 4.02 -12.92 15.32
N ASP A 12 3.38 -14.08 15.40
CA ASP A 12 2.39 -14.52 14.43
C ASP A 12 1.17 -13.57 14.39
N ILE A 13 0.71 -13.11 15.57
CA ILE A 13 -0.38 -12.13 15.67
C ILE A 13 0.02 -10.78 15.08
N ASP A 14 1.20 -10.25 15.42
CA ASP A 14 1.69 -8.99 14.86
C ASP A 14 1.84 -9.08 13.34
N ALA A 15 2.38 -10.19 12.83
CA ALA A 15 2.51 -10.44 11.39
C ALA A 15 1.14 -10.47 10.68
N TYR A 16 0.14 -11.10 11.29
CA TYR A 16 -1.22 -11.13 10.76
C TYR A 16 -1.90 -9.74 10.78
N LEU A 17 -1.76 -8.99 11.87
CA LEU A 17 -2.29 -7.63 11.96
C LEU A 17 -1.63 -6.69 10.96
N GLU A 18 -0.34 -6.85 10.72
CA GLU A 18 0.39 -6.08 9.71
C GLU A 18 -0.04 -6.46 8.29
N SER A 19 -0.22 -7.75 7.98
CA SER A 19 -0.72 -8.17 6.67
C SER A 19 -2.11 -7.62 6.37
N VAL A 20 -3.01 -7.65 7.36
CA VAL A 20 -4.38 -7.10 7.25
C VAL A 20 -4.39 -5.58 7.11
N SER A 21 -3.43 -4.88 7.70
CA SER A 21 -3.29 -3.43 7.52
C SER A 21 -2.70 -3.10 6.14
N ASP A 22 -1.78 -3.92 5.64
CA ASP A 22 -1.11 -3.73 4.35
C ASP A 22 -2.06 -3.94 3.16
N GLU A 23 -2.93 -4.96 3.22
CA GLU A 23 -3.98 -5.19 2.22
C GLU A 23 -4.95 -4.00 2.14
N LYS A 24 -5.46 -3.53 3.29
CA LYS A 24 -6.41 -2.40 3.36
C LYS A 24 -5.77 -1.09 2.89
N GLY A 25 -4.50 -0.87 3.23
CA GLY A 25 -3.73 0.28 2.77
C GLY A 25 -3.58 0.31 1.25
N GLY A 26 -3.26 -0.83 0.63
CA GLY A 26 -3.17 -0.97 -0.82
C GLY A 26 -4.50 -0.72 -1.54
N GLU A 27 -5.61 -1.25 -1.02
CA GLU A 27 -6.94 -1.00 -1.57
C GLU A 27 -7.32 0.47 -1.53
N LYS A 28 -7.08 1.14 -0.39
CA LYS A 28 -7.35 2.57 -0.23
C LYS A 28 -6.58 3.43 -1.24
N ILE A 29 -5.33 3.06 -1.52
CA ILE A 29 -4.49 3.73 -2.52
C ILE A 29 -5.09 3.57 -3.91
N LEU A 30 -5.55 2.38 -4.27
CA LEU A 30 -6.19 2.14 -5.57
C LEU A 30 -7.49 2.93 -5.69
N GLU A 31 -8.34 2.98 -4.66
CA GLU A 31 -9.55 3.80 -4.68
C GLU A 31 -9.24 5.28 -4.91
N LEU A 32 -8.24 5.82 -4.21
CA LEU A 32 -7.83 7.22 -4.36
C LEU A 32 -7.24 7.50 -5.74
N LEU A 33 -6.41 6.61 -6.27
CA LEU A 33 -5.77 6.76 -7.59
C LEU A 33 -6.74 6.48 -8.75
N SER A 34 -7.79 5.68 -8.54
CA SER A 34 -8.88 5.53 -9.51
C SER A 34 -9.70 6.82 -9.63
N GLY A 35 -9.80 7.62 -8.57
CA GLY A 35 -10.43 8.94 -8.60
C GLY A 35 -9.49 10.02 -9.16
N ASP A 36 -8.24 10.03 -8.72
CA ASP A 36 -7.21 11.00 -9.14
C ASP A 36 -5.82 10.34 -9.20
N GLY A 37 -5.41 9.98 -10.42
CA GLY A 37 -4.10 9.39 -10.69
C GLY A 37 -2.92 10.35 -10.52
N SER A 38 -3.14 11.66 -10.39
CA SER A 38 -2.06 12.65 -10.26
C SER A 38 -1.53 12.75 -8.82
N LEU A 39 -2.21 12.11 -7.86
CA LEU A 39 -1.84 12.18 -6.45
C LEU A 39 -0.42 11.67 -6.19
N SER A 40 0.34 12.46 -5.44
CA SER A 40 1.67 12.09 -4.95
C SER A 40 1.58 11.13 -3.75
N ALA A 41 2.65 10.39 -3.48
CA ALA A 41 2.74 9.53 -2.29
C ALA A 41 2.51 10.30 -0.98
N ALA A 42 2.94 11.57 -0.91
CA ALA A 42 2.72 12.42 0.25
C ALA A 42 1.23 12.80 0.43
N ALA A 43 0.51 13.08 -0.67
CA ALA A 43 -0.92 13.38 -0.62
C ALA A 43 -1.74 12.14 -0.23
N LEU A 44 -1.37 10.97 -0.76
CA LEU A 44 -1.97 9.68 -0.37
C LEU A 44 -1.73 9.40 1.12
N ALA A 45 -0.50 9.61 1.61
CA ALA A 45 -0.15 9.42 3.01
C ALA A 45 -1.02 10.28 3.93
N ALA A 46 -1.19 11.56 3.60
CA ALA A 46 -2.02 12.49 4.36
C ALA A 46 -3.51 12.09 4.37
N ARG A 47 -4.03 11.56 3.26
CA ARG A 47 -5.44 11.13 3.16
C ARG A 47 -5.73 9.80 3.86
N ILE A 48 -4.78 8.87 3.82
CA ILE A 48 -4.93 7.54 4.41
C ILE A 48 -4.57 7.56 5.90
N GLY A 49 -3.73 8.51 6.33
CA GLY A 49 -3.25 8.61 7.71
C GLY A 49 -2.10 7.65 8.01
N ILE A 50 -1.31 7.30 6.98
CA ILE A 50 -0.12 6.44 7.12
C ILE A 50 1.14 7.21 6.73
N THR A 51 2.31 6.64 7.02
CA THR A 51 3.57 7.28 6.64
C THR A 51 3.78 7.25 5.12
N PRO A 52 4.46 8.26 4.53
CA PRO A 52 4.82 8.25 3.12
C PRO A 52 5.57 6.98 2.70
N LYS A 53 6.44 6.47 3.59
CA LYS A 53 7.20 5.23 3.36
C LYS A 53 6.29 4.00 3.23
N ALA A 54 5.22 3.92 4.03
CA ALA A 54 4.23 2.84 3.90
C ALA A 54 3.48 2.95 2.57
N VAL A 55 3.11 4.16 2.15
CA VAL A 55 2.50 4.40 0.82
C VAL A 55 3.45 3.95 -0.30
N GLU A 56 4.73 4.31 -0.24
CA GLU A 56 5.72 3.87 -1.24
C GLU A 56 5.86 2.36 -1.30
N LYS A 57 5.86 1.68 -0.14
CA LYS A 57 5.86 0.21 -0.06
C LYS A 57 4.63 -0.37 -0.77
N HIS A 58 3.44 0.14 -0.49
CA HIS A 58 2.21 -0.32 -1.16
C HIS A 58 2.23 0.00 -2.67
N LEU A 59 2.67 1.19 -3.09
CA LEU A 59 2.79 1.56 -4.51
C LEU A 59 3.75 0.62 -5.26
N ALA A 60 4.90 0.30 -4.65
CA ALA A 60 5.86 -0.63 -5.22
C ALA A 60 5.28 -2.04 -5.35
N ARG A 61 4.56 -2.51 -4.32
CA ARG A 61 3.85 -3.79 -4.32
C ARG A 61 2.76 -3.83 -5.41
N LEU A 62 1.88 -2.85 -5.45
CA LEU A 62 0.80 -2.75 -6.46
C LEU A 62 1.35 -2.67 -7.90
N LYS A 63 2.50 -2.02 -8.08
CA LYS A 63 3.23 -2.00 -9.34
C LYS A 63 3.79 -3.39 -9.70
N ALA A 64 4.35 -4.10 -8.72
CA ALA A 64 4.86 -5.47 -8.92
C ALA A 64 3.73 -6.47 -9.22
N GLU A 65 2.56 -6.29 -8.59
CA GLU A 65 1.33 -7.06 -8.86
C GLU A 65 0.69 -6.69 -10.21
N GLY A 66 1.19 -5.68 -10.93
CA GLY A 66 0.65 -5.23 -12.22
C GLY A 66 -0.66 -4.45 -12.13
N ARG A 67 -1.16 -4.19 -10.92
CA ARG A 67 -2.40 -3.45 -10.62
C ARG A 67 -2.25 -1.94 -10.78
N LEU A 68 -1.01 -1.43 -10.74
CA LEU A 68 -0.70 -0.02 -10.87
C LEU A 68 0.42 0.23 -11.88
N ARG A 69 0.25 1.25 -12.75
CA ARG A 69 1.27 1.65 -13.72
C ARG A 69 1.45 3.17 -13.70
N ARG A 70 2.70 3.63 -13.74
CA ARG A 70 2.99 5.05 -13.96
C ARG A 70 2.98 5.35 -15.46
N VAL A 71 2.17 6.32 -15.89
CA VAL A 71 1.99 6.70 -17.29
C VAL A 71 2.32 8.19 -17.45
N GLY A 72 3.19 8.51 -18.41
CA GLY A 72 3.60 9.89 -18.71
C GLY A 72 5.01 10.26 -18.24
N PRO A 73 5.42 11.52 -18.44
CA PRO A 73 6.78 12.00 -18.21
C PRO A 73 7.17 12.03 -16.72
N ASP A 74 8.46 11.96 -16.39
CA ASP A 74 8.94 11.91 -15.00
C ASP A 74 8.42 13.04 -14.10
N LYS A 75 8.15 14.21 -14.69
CA LYS A 75 7.66 15.43 -14.02
C LYS A 75 6.17 15.74 -14.24
N GLY A 76 5.38 14.78 -14.73
CA GLY A 76 3.94 15.00 -14.98
C GLY A 76 3.13 13.74 -15.22
N GLY A 77 3.73 12.57 -15.05
CA GLY A 77 3.06 11.29 -15.17
C GLY A 77 2.08 11.07 -14.03
N HIS A 78 1.00 10.38 -14.34
CA HIS A 78 -0.04 9.97 -13.39
C HIS A 78 0.06 8.45 -13.18
N TRP A 79 -0.52 8.00 -12.08
CA TRP A 79 -0.78 6.60 -11.82
C TRP A 79 -2.06 6.18 -12.53
N MET A 80 -1.97 5.06 -13.22
CA MET A 80 -3.08 4.38 -13.87
C MET A 80 -3.33 3.07 -13.12
N VAL A 81 -4.56 2.91 -12.62
CA VAL A 81 -5.02 1.67 -11.99
C VAL A 81 -5.44 0.71 -13.09
N ASN A 82 -4.73 -0.40 -13.23
CA ASN A 82 -5.12 -1.49 -14.11
C ASN A 82 -6.18 -2.32 -13.39
N GLY A 83 -7.43 -1.85 -13.43
CA GLY A 83 -8.57 -2.63 -12.98
C GLY A 83 -8.83 -3.77 -13.95
N ASN A 84 -8.40 -4.99 -13.61
CA ASN A 84 -8.95 -6.17 -14.25
C ASN A 84 -10.38 -6.33 -13.70
N ARG A 85 -11.36 -5.82 -14.45
CA ARG A 85 -12.78 -6.08 -14.19
C ARG A 85 -13.17 -7.42 -14.80
#